data_AF-A0A442LUR2-F1
#
_entry.id   AF-A0A442LUR2-F1
#
_cell.length_a   1.000
_cell.length_b   1.000
_cell.length_c   1.000
_cell.angle_alpha   90.00
_cell.angle_beta   90.00
_cell.angle_gamma   90.00
#
_symmetry.space_group_name_H-M   'P 1'
#
loop_
_entity.id
_entity.type
_entity.pdbx_description
1 polymer ?
#
loop_
_entity_poly.entity_id
_entity_poly.type
_entity_poly.pdbx_seq_one_letter_code
_entity_poly.pdbx_strand_id
1 'polypeptide(L)' 'AVHIRAELEALGLVPFAKTSGGKGIHITVPVTQKQNWKKLHQAASVISSALAATAPDTFTTTMGKDNRK' A
#
# COMPACT_ATOMS: atom_id res chain seq x y z
N ALA A 1 -1.56 0.20 9.91
CA ALA A 1 -2.74 0.53 9.08
C ALA A 1 -3.08 2.02 9.14
N VAL A 2 -3.14 2.64 10.33
CA VAL A 2 -3.46 4.08 10.49
C VAL A 2 -2.49 5.00 9.74
N HIS A 3 -1.18 4.74 9.84
CA HIS A 3 -0.14 5.46 9.06
C HIS A 3 -0.45 5.44 7.55
N ILE A 4 -0.62 4.25 6.99
CA ILE A 4 -0.91 4.05 5.56
C ILE A 4 -2.21 4.75 5.15
N ARG A 5 -3.22 4.75 6.02
CA ARG A 5 -4.47 5.49 5.76
C ARG A 5 -4.20 6.99 5.64
N ALA A 6 -3.48 7.59 6.59
CA ALA A 6 -3.18 9.03 6.57
C ALA A 6 -2.38 9.44 5.33
N GLU A 7 -1.37 8.66 4.96
CA GLU A 7 -0.56 8.91 3.76
C GLU A 7 -1.38 8.82 2.47
N LEU A 8 -2.27 7.82 2.36
CA LEU A 8 -3.14 7.68 1.19
C LEU A 8 -4.20 8.81 1.12
N GLU A 9 -4.76 9.22 2.26
CA GLU A 9 -5.65 10.37 2.35
C GLU A 9 -4.95 11.68 1.96
N ALA A 10 -3.67 11.85 2.34
CA ALA A 10 -2.85 13.00 1.93
C ALA A 10 -2.58 13.02 0.41
N LEU A 11 -2.58 11.87 -0.25
CA LEU A 11 -2.53 11.74 -1.71
C LEU A 11 -3.90 11.94 -2.39
N GLY A 12 -4.95 12.27 -1.62
CA GLY A 12 -6.32 12.45 -2.12
C GLY A 12 -7.04 11.14 -2.45
N LEU A 13 -6.55 10.00 -1.94
CA LEU A 13 -7.14 8.69 -2.14
C LEU A 13 -8.09 8.32 -0.99
N VAL A 14 -9.02 7.40 -1.27
CA VAL A 14 -9.99 6.91 -0.28
C VAL A 14 -9.66 5.46 0.10
N PRO A 15 -8.87 5.22 1.16
CA PRO A 15 -8.50 3.87 1.57
C PRO A 15 -9.57 3.17 2.40
N PHE A 16 -9.79 1.88 2.13
CA PHE A 16 -10.64 0.98 2.91
C PHE A 16 -9.80 -0.15 3.49
N ALA A 17 -10.08 -0.50 4.75
CA ALA A 17 -9.41 -1.60 5.43
C ALA A 17 -10.28 -2.87 5.38
N LYS A 18 -9.68 -3.98 4.97
CA LYS A 18 -10.31 -5.31 4.97
C LYS A 18 -9.39 -6.32 5.64
N THR A 19 -9.90 -7.04 6.65
CA THR A 19 -9.15 -8.13 7.29
C THR A 19 -8.89 -9.26 6.29
N SER A 20 -7.70 -9.89 6.36
CA SER A 20 -7.36 -10.99 5.44
C SER A 20 -7.88 -12.36 5.90
N GLY A 21 -8.36 -12.48 7.15
CA GLY A 21 -8.66 -13.77 7.78
C GLY A 21 -7.41 -14.53 8.26
N GLY A 22 -6.21 -13.98 8.05
CA GLY A 22 -4.95 -14.49 8.57
C GLY A 22 -4.25 -13.47 9.48
N LYS A 23 -2.92 -13.36 9.35
CA LYS A 23 -2.08 -12.48 10.18
C LYS A 23 -1.96 -11.04 9.63
N GLY A 24 -2.84 -10.61 8.73
CA GLY A 24 -2.65 -9.37 7.98
C GLY A 24 -3.94 -8.63 7.65
N ILE A 25 -3.76 -7.50 6.95
CA ILE A 25 -4.83 -6.62 6.52
C ILE A 25 -4.57 -6.16 5.09
N HIS A 26 -5.64 -6.02 4.30
CA HIS A 26 -5.63 -5.40 2.99
C HIS A 26 -6.08 -3.96 3.12
N ILE A 27 -5.33 -3.04 2.53
CA ILE A 27 -5.79 -1.67 2.30
C ILE A 27 -6.10 -1.56 0.81
N THR A 28 -7.33 -1.20 0.47
CA THR A 28 -7.80 -1.07 -0.91
C THR A 28 -8.23 0.35 -1.21
N VAL A 29 -7.97 0.81 -2.42
CA VAL A 29 -8.35 2.15 -2.90
C VAL A 29 -9.20 1.98 -4.15
N PRO A 30 -10.38 2.64 -4.26
CA PRO A 30 -11.17 2.65 -5.48
C PRO A 30 -10.39 3.27 -6.63
N VAL A 31 -10.52 2.66 -7.81
CA VAL A 31 -9.96 3.19 -9.06
C VAL A 31 -11.08 3.40 -10.06
N THR A 32 -10.87 4.28 -11.03
CA THR A 32 -11.81 4.45 -12.13
C THR A 32 -11.85 3.19 -13.00
N GLN A 33 -12.94 2.97 -13.73
CA GLN A 33 -13.11 1.78 -14.57
C GLN A 33 -12.12 1.76 -15.74
N LYS A 34 -11.94 0.56 -16.35
CA LYS A 34 -11.15 0.32 -17.57
C LYS A 34 -9.66 0.69 -17.47
N GLN A 35 -9.08 0.57 -16.28
CA GLN A 35 -7.64 0.76 -16.09
C GLN A 35 -6.84 -0.46 -16.55
N ASN A 36 -5.67 -0.21 -17.11
CA ASN A 36 -4.73 -1.26 -17.49
C ASN A 36 -3.95 -1.74 -16.26
N TRP A 37 -3.85 -3.06 -16.09
CA TRP A 37 -3.04 -3.70 -15.04
C TRP A 37 -1.63 -3.13 -14.93
N LYS A 38 -0.91 -2.95 -16.04
CA LYS A 38 0.47 -2.44 -16.02
C LYS A 38 0.55 -1.05 -15.38
N LYS A 39 -0.42 -0.17 -15.67
CA LYS A 39 -0.49 1.18 -15.09
C LYS A 39 -0.80 1.10 -13.60
N LEU A 40 -1.78 0.29 -13.21
CA LEU A 40 -2.15 0.11 -11.79
C LEU A 40 -1.01 -0.47 -10.97
N HIS A 41 -0.32 -1.49 -11.48
CA HIS A 41 0.82 -2.10 -10.81
C HIS A 41 1.98 -1.11 -10.64
N GLN A 42 2.27 -0.31 -11.67
CA GLN A 42 3.28 0.74 -11.57
C GLN A 42 2.90 1.80 -10.54
N ALA A 43 1.65 2.28 -10.54
CA ALA A 43 1.17 3.23 -9.54
C ALA A 43 1.26 2.66 -8.11
N ALA A 44 0.83 1.42 -7.91
CA ALA A 44 0.94 0.74 -6.62
C ALA A 44 2.40 0.60 -6.15
N SER A 45 3.34 0.34 -7.07
CA SER A 45 4.78 0.27 -6.78
C SER A 45 5.36 1.63 -6.35
N VAL A 46 4.95 2.72 -7.01
CA VAL A 46 5.36 4.09 -6.64
C VAL A 46 4.80 4.44 -5.26
N ILE A 47 3.52 4.16 -5.01
CA ILE A 47 2.88 4.41 -3.72
C ILE A 47 3.55 3.61 -2.61
N SER A 48 3.76 2.30 -2.80
CA SER A 48 4.38 1.46 -1.77
C SER A 48 5.81 1.88 -1.46
N SER A 49 6.57 2.32 -2.47
CA SER A 49 7.93 2.84 -2.29
C SER A 49 7.95 4.16 -1.53
N ALA A 50 7.04 5.08 -1.85
CA ALA A 50 6.88 6.33 -1.12
C ALA A 50 6.47 6.09 0.34
N LEU A 51 5.49 5.20 0.58
CA LEU A 51 5.07 4.82 1.92
C LEU A 51 6.22 4.20 2.73
N ALA A 52 7.02 3.33 2.11
CA ALA A 52 8.17 2.73 2.79
C ALA A 52 9.23 3.78 3.17
N ALA A 53 9.43 4.80 2.33
CA ALA A 53 10.36 5.90 2.63
C ALA A 53 9.92 6.77 3.82
N THR A 54 8.61 6.80 4.16
CA THR A 54 8.13 7.57 5.32
C THR A 54 8.50 6.93 6.66
N ALA A 55 8.73 5.62 6.70
CA ALA A 55 9.14 4.89 7.90
C ALA A 55 9.95 3.64 7.50
N PRO A 56 11.22 3.81 7.08
CA PRO A 56 12.03 2.74 6.50
C PRO A 56 12.35 1.60 7.49
N ASP A 57 12.34 1.89 8.80
CA ASP A 57 12.54 0.88 9.84
C ASP A 57 11.28 0.05 10.13
N THR A 58 10.13 0.44 9.57
CA THR A 58 8.82 -0.22 9.80
C THR A 58 8.30 -0.92 8.55
N PHE A 59 8.58 -0.37 7.36
CA PHE A 59 8.00 -0.83 6.11
C PHE A 59 9.09 -1.32 5.14
N THR A 60 8.75 -2.36 4.38
CA THR A 60 9.59 -2.89 3.30
C THR A 60 8.75 -3.11 2.04
N THR A 61 9.33 -2.79 0.89
CA THR A 61 8.78 -3.17 -0.43
C THR A 61 9.41 -4.46 -0.96
N THR A 62 10.47 -4.94 -0.32
CA THR A 62 11.19 -6.15 -0.73
C THR A 62 10.57 -7.37 -0.09
N MET A 63 10.18 -8.34 -0.91
CA MET A 63 9.68 -9.62 -0.43
C MET A 63 10.78 -10.46 0.24
N GLY A 64 10.39 -11.39 1.11
CA GLY A 64 11.30 -12.26 1.85
C GLY A 64 11.20 -12.02 3.36
N LYS A 65 11.39 -13.08 4.14
CA LYS A 65 11.27 -13.02 5.60
C LYS A 65 12.38 -12.14 6.22
N ASP A 66 13.59 -12.24 5.69
CA ASP A 66 14.77 -11.53 6.23
C ASP A 66 14.69 -10.01 6.05
N ASN A 67 13.86 -9.56 5.10
CA ASN A 67 13.56 -8.15 4.85
C ASN A 67 12.47 -7.58 5.78
N ARG A 68 11.85 -8.43 6.62
CA ARG A 68 10.80 -8.05 7.57
C ARG A 68 11.35 -8.25 8.99
N LYS A 69 11.87 -7.19 9.58
CA LYS A 69 12.36 -7.16 10.96
C LYS A 69 11.39 -6.42 11.86
#